data_AF-A0A496UK49-F1
#
_entry.id   AF-A0A496UK49-F1
#
_cell.length_a   1.000
_cell.length_b   1.000
_cell.length_c   1.000
_cell.angle_alpha   90.00
_cell.angle_beta   90.00
_cell.angle_gamma   90.00
#
_symmetry.space_group_name_H-M   'P 1'
#
loop_
_entity.id
_entity.type
_entity.pdbx_description
1 polymer ?
#
loop_
_entity_poly.entity_id
_entity_poly.type
_entity_poly.pdbx_seq_one_letter_code
_entity_poly.pdbx_strand_id
1 'polypeptide(L)'
;MPTVSGVPIISGGLFQFLIDGYAPPTWDGDEYVWPAPVSAATCYDVWTESNTQWVDYDEHQWGLCFPGLLNQIWSDNTYVFAAIDFGLDVIDMVTEQKVAYAEFEYGFSTVWADDDNVYLGSYTDGVKYIPRTCISGTTASGTPSDLTSCLADYVTYYNMSSQRVLYLHGAGNYMSFCTPNEVFAEYRTEFGGSYCGTTVSGARKCFTLPDGTFYYTSVSGNSADAWAVSRVNNFTFPPAVEYRTGGWMLPLDVRITDIFVTTAGTDNTLFIATSSGVCVIDEGTSAYGMYYNIGG
;
A
#
# COMPACT_ATOMS: atom_id res chain seq x y z
N MET A 1 16.60 35.63 -19.99
CA MET A 1 15.93 34.67 -19.10
C MET A 1 17.02 33.99 -18.30
N PRO A 2 17.01 34.05 -16.96
CA PRO A 2 18.06 33.41 -16.18
C PRO A 2 17.92 31.89 -16.33
N THR A 3 18.96 31.25 -16.83
CA THR A 3 19.17 29.81 -16.76
C THR A 3 19.40 29.46 -15.29
N VAL A 4 18.46 28.76 -14.66
CA VAL A 4 18.69 28.13 -13.36
C VAL A 4 19.60 26.94 -13.63
N SER A 5 20.89 27.14 -13.37
CA SER A 5 21.94 26.13 -13.36
C SER A 5 22.07 25.60 -11.93
N GLY A 6 22.12 24.28 -11.78
CA GLY A 6 22.28 23.60 -10.49
C GLY A 6 21.01 22.87 -10.07
N VAL A 7 20.68 21.74 -10.72
CA VAL A 7 19.82 20.73 -10.10
C VAL A 7 20.75 19.91 -9.21
N PRO A 8 20.56 19.86 -7.87
CA PRO A 8 21.37 19.03 -6.99
C PRO A 8 21.23 17.57 -7.41
N ILE A 9 22.37 16.90 -7.61
CA ILE A 9 22.43 15.48 -7.90
C ILE A 9 22.25 14.75 -6.57
N ILE A 10 21.09 14.13 -6.36
CA ILE A 10 20.88 13.20 -5.24
C ILE A 10 21.22 11.80 -5.75
N SER A 11 22.40 11.31 -5.36
CA SER A 11 22.85 9.95 -5.64
C SER A 11 22.62 9.07 -4.41
N GLY A 12 21.83 8.00 -4.55
CA GLY A 12 21.93 6.80 -3.70
C GLY A 12 21.53 6.92 -2.22
N GLY A 13 20.67 7.85 -1.82
CA GLY A 13 20.19 7.92 -0.43
C GLY A 13 18.96 7.03 -0.19
N LEU A 14 19.03 6.12 0.78
CA LEU A 14 17.86 5.53 1.43
C LEU A 14 17.30 6.56 2.42
N PHE A 15 15.98 6.72 2.46
CA PHE A 15 15.33 7.55 3.48
C PHE A 15 15.61 6.94 4.86
N GLN A 16 16.13 7.75 5.78
CA GLN A 16 16.48 7.32 7.13
C GLN A 16 15.50 7.97 8.12
N PHE A 17 14.71 7.15 8.80
CA PHE A 17 13.80 7.58 9.86
C PHE A 17 14.46 7.30 11.20
N LEU A 18 14.49 8.28 12.11
CA LEU A 18 15.08 8.12 13.44
C LEU A 18 13.98 7.85 14.48
N ILE A 19 14.36 7.34 15.65
CA ILE A 19 13.49 7.02 16.80
C ILE A 19 12.54 8.17 17.22
N ASP A 20 12.93 9.43 16.96
CA ASP A 20 12.12 10.62 17.31
C ASP A 20 11.33 11.20 16.12
N GLY A 21 11.23 10.46 15.01
CA GLY A 21 10.54 10.85 13.78
C GLY A 21 11.47 11.08 12.58
N TYR A 22 10.89 11.55 11.46
CA TYR A 22 11.65 11.96 10.28
C TYR A 22 12.56 13.13 10.64
N ALA A 23 13.88 12.92 10.57
CA ALA A 23 14.84 14.00 10.60
C ALA A 23 15.00 14.51 9.16
N PRO A 24 14.39 15.67 8.80
CA PRO A 24 14.57 16.21 7.47
C PRO A 24 16.06 16.47 7.25
N PRO A 25 16.57 16.16 6.05
CA PRO A 25 17.95 16.47 5.69
C PRO A 25 18.23 17.96 5.92
N THR A 26 19.38 18.24 6.53
CA THR A 26 19.81 19.62 6.75
C THR A 26 20.67 20.06 5.59
N TRP A 27 20.44 21.30 5.14
CA TRP A 27 21.28 21.95 4.15
C TRP A 27 22.58 22.44 4.80
N ASP A 28 23.72 22.02 4.25
CA ASP A 28 25.02 22.66 4.50
C ASP A 28 25.60 23.13 3.17
N GLY A 29 25.40 24.41 2.85
CA GLY A 29 25.74 24.96 1.53
C GLY A 29 24.86 24.39 0.42
N ASP A 30 25.48 23.91 -0.66
CA ASP A 30 24.82 23.31 -1.84
C ASP A 30 24.73 21.77 -1.77
N GLU A 31 25.14 21.16 -0.65
CA GLU A 31 25.19 19.71 -0.48
C GLU A 31 24.16 19.20 0.53
N TYR A 32 23.66 17.99 0.26
CA TYR A 32 22.69 17.29 1.07
C TYR A 32 23.43 16.35 2.04
N VAL A 33 23.37 16.62 3.34
CA VAL A 33 24.12 15.85 4.35
C VAL A 33 23.17 14.90 5.09
N TRP A 34 23.42 13.59 4.95
CA TRP A 34 22.72 12.53 5.69
C TRP A 34 23.45 12.20 7.01
N PRO A 35 22.74 11.80 8.07
CA PRO A 35 23.38 11.26 9.28
C PRO A 35 24.21 10.01 8.96
N ALA A 36 25.35 9.82 9.64
CA ALA A 36 26.22 8.67 9.41
C ALA A 36 25.53 7.34 9.79
N PRO A 37 25.71 6.25 9.01
CA PRO A 37 25.08 4.96 9.29
C PRO A 37 25.63 4.33 10.57
N VAL A 38 24.72 3.80 11.38
CA VAL A 38 25.03 2.87 12.48
C VAL A 38 25.23 1.47 11.89
N SER A 39 26.20 0.72 12.41
CA SER A 39 26.56 -0.60 11.88
C SER A 39 25.47 -1.66 12.13
N ALA A 40 24.82 -2.13 11.08
CA ALA A 40 23.84 -3.23 11.14
C ALA A 40 24.51 -4.62 11.01
N ALA A 41 23.88 -5.62 11.65
CA ALA A 41 24.31 -7.01 11.68
C ALA A 41 23.94 -7.76 10.37
N THR A 42 24.68 -8.85 10.10
CA THR A 42 24.67 -9.60 8.84
C THR A 42 23.52 -10.60 8.72
N CYS A 43 22.74 -10.50 7.62
CA CYS A 43 22.07 -11.63 6.96
C CYS A 43 22.29 -11.49 5.43
N TYR A 44 22.69 -12.58 4.77
CA TYR A 44 23.18 -12.59 3.38
C TYR A 44 22.06 -12.60 2.32
N ASP A 45 22.40 -12.00 1.18
CA ASP A 45 21.65 -11.77 -0.07
C ASP A 45 20.83 -12.95 -0.65
N VAL A 46 19.65 -12.64 -1.23
CA VAL A 46 19.38 -12.45 -2.68
C VAL A 46 17.90 -12.08 -2.82
N TRP A 47 17.61 -10.82 -3.15
CA TRP A 47 16.26 -10.33 -3.46
C TRP A 47 15.93 -10.66 -4.93
N THR A 48 14.87 -11.44 -5.17
CA THR A 48 14.20 -11.47 -6.48
C THR A 48 12.94 -10.63 -6.35
N GLU A 49 12.91 -9.48 -7.02
CA GLU A 49 11.83 -8.50 -6.93
C GLU A 49 10.45 -9.13 -7.19
N SER A 50 9.61 -9.24 -6.16
CA SER A 50 8.17 -9.17 -6.34
C SER A 50 7.73 -7.73 -6.04
N ASN A 51 6.86 -7.18 -6.89
CA ASN A 51 6.43 -5.78 -6.92
C ASN A 51 5.52 -5.37 -5.73
N THR A 52 5.93 -5.63 -4.50
CA THR A 52 5.09 -5.45 -3.31
C THR A 52 5.79 -4.57 -2.28
N GLN A 53 5.37 -3.29 -2.29
CA GLN A 53 5.40 -2.22 -1.29
C GLN A 53 6.46 -2.17 -0.17
N TRP A 54 6.84 -0.92 0.11
CA TRP A 54 7.66 -0.45 1.23
C TRP A 54 7.14 -0.90 2.59
N VAL A 55 7.97 -1.64 3.30
CA VAL A 55 7.90 -1.80 4.76
C VAL A 55 9.01 -0.91 5.30
N ASP A 56 8.64 0.14 6.02
CA ASP A 56 9.58 0.87 6.85
C ASP A 56 9.21 0.64 8.31
N TYR A 57 9.91 -0.31 8.92
CA TYR A 57 10.09 -0.45 10.37
C TYR A 57 11.42 -1.19 10.56
N ASP A 58 12.44 -0.42 11.00
CA ASP A 58 13.76 -0.82 11.51
C ASP A 58 14.30 -2.17 11.00
N GLU A 59 15.25 -2.17 10.07
CA GLU A 59 16.25 -3.24 9.82
C GLU A 59 15.80 -4.71 9.58
N HIS A 60 14.51 -5.08 9.70
CA HIS A 60 14.04 -6.47 9.66
C HIS A 60 13.53 -6.87 8.26
N GLN A 61 14.21 -7.84 7.63
CA GLN A 61 13.81 -8.43 6.35
C GLN A 61 12.86 -9.63 6.56
N TRP A 62 11.57 -9.45 6.29
CA TRP A 62 10.53 -10.47 6.55
C TRP A 62 10.34 -11.51 5.43
N GLY A 63 10.85 -11.27 4.22
CA GLY A 63 10.55 -12.08 3.04
C GLY A 63 10.95 -13.55 3.12
N LEU A 64 11.89 -13.91 4.01
CA LEU A 64 12.37 -15.29 4.19
C LEU A 64 11.58 -16.08 5.26
N CYS A 65 10.66 -15.43 5.98
CA CYS A 65 9.89 -16.06 7.05
C CYS A 65 8.59 -16.72 6.55
N PHE A 66 8.23 -16.54 5.28
CA PHE A 66 6.97 -17.02 4.72
C PHE A 66 7.17 -18.25 3.82
N PRO A 67 6.36 -19.32 3.95
CA PRO A 67 6.53 -20.50 3.12
C PRO A 67 6.08 -20.34 1.65
N GLY A 68 5.67 -19.14 1.23
CA GLY A 68 4.99 -18.88 -0.06
C GLY A 68 5.38 -17.57 -0.75
N LEU A 69 4.72 -17.30 -1.87
CA LEU A 69 4.88 -16.02 -2.57
C LEU A 69 4.18 -14.91 -1.76
N LEU A 70 4.97 -13.95 -1.29
CA LEU A 70 4.46 -12.77 -0.60
C LEU A 70 3.73 -11.83 -1.57
N ASN A 71 2.44 -11.61 -1.30
CA ASN A 71 1.58 -10.73 -2.09
C ASN A 71 1.41 -9.34 -1.47
N GLN A 72 1.26 -9.25 -0.14
CA GLN A 72 1.23 -7.97 0.55
C GLN A 72 1.52 -8.13 2.04
N ILE A 73 2.09 -7.09 2.65
CA ILE A 73 2.20 -6.94 4.09
C ILE A 73 1.37 -5.75 4.56
N TRP A 74 0.76 -5.89 5.74
CA TRP A 74 0.25 -4.79 6.53
C TRP A 74 0.72 -4.98 7.98
N SER A 75 1.00 -3.91 8.71
CA SER A 75 1.41 -3.98 10.10
C SER A 75 0.73 -2.94 10.97
N ASP A 76 0.58 -3.27 12.24
CA ASP A 76 0.27 -2.33 13.30
C ASP A 76 1.33 -2.38 14.40
N ASN A 77 1.04 -1.82 15.58
CA ASN A 77 1.95 -1.76 16.71
C ASN A 77 2.20 -3.12 17.41
N THR A 78 1.52 -4.19 17.01
CA THR A 78 1.62 -5.53 17.62
C THR A 78 2.04 -6.60 16.61
N TYR A 79 1.44 -6.60 15.41
CA TYR A 79 1.56 -7.69 14.46
C TYR A 79 1.93 -7.22 13.05
N VAL A 80 2.63 -8.09 12.34
CA VAL A 80 2.77 -8.08 10.88
C VAL A 80 1.83 -9.13 10.30
N PHE A 81 1.02 -8.72 9.33
CA PHE A 81 0.09 -9.56 8.59
C PHE A 81 0.59 -9.71 7.17
N ALA A 82 0.81 -10.94 6.72
CA ALA A 82 1.32 -11.23 5.39
C ALA A 82 0.32 -12.04 4.58
N ALA A 83 -0.26 -11.43 3.56
CA ALA A 83 -1.03 -12.11 2.54
C ALA A 83 -0.07 -12.84 1.60
N ILE A 84 -0.27 -14.15 1.48
CA ILE A 84 0.54 -15.06 0.66
C ILE A 84 -0.33 -15.88 -0.27
N ASP A 85 0.27 -16.54 -1.25
CA ASP A 85 -0.39 -17.32 -2.31
C ASP A 85 -1.12 -18.59 -1.83
N PHE A 86 -1.06 -18.93 -0.54
CA PHE A 86 -1.86 -20.00 0.06
C PHE A 86 -2.55 -19.60 1.38
N GLY A 87 -2.55 -18.32 1.76
CA GLY A 87 -3.24 -17.90 2.97
C GLY A 87 -2.75 -16.59 3.59
N LEU A 88 -2.83 -16.53 4.91
CA LEU A 88 -2.37 -15.42 5.76
C LEU A 88 -1.40 -15.96 6.81
N ASP A 89 -0.29 -15.27 7.01
CA ASP A 89 0.57 -15.44 8.17
C ASP A 89 0.52 -14.20 9.08
N VAL A 90 0.52 -14.42 10.39
CA VAL A 90 0.57 -13.36 11.41
C VAL A 90 1.82 -13.55 12.25
N ILE A 91 2.64 -12.51 12.31
CA ILE A 91 3.89 -12.47 13.06
C ILE A 91 3.78 -11.44 14.16
N ASP A 92 4.19 -11.80 15.37
CA ASP A 92 4.32 -10.85 16.47
C ASP A 92 5.60 -10.04 16.31
N MET A 93 5.47 -8.71 16.35
CA MET A 93 6.60 -7.81 16.07
C MET A 93 7.67 -7.83 17.15
N VAL A 94 7.33 -8.20 18.38
CA VAL A 94 8.28 -8.18 19.50
C VAL A 94 9.13 -9.45 19.50
N THR A 95 8.52 -10.58 19.22
CA THR A 95 9.17 -11.90 19.23
C THR A 95 9.69 -12.31 17.87
N GLU A 96 9.21 -11.67 16.80
CA GLU A 96 9.46 -12.02 15.39
C GLU A 96 9.02 -13.44 15.04
N GLN A 97 8.16 -14.04 15.86
CA GLN A 97 7.67 -15.40 15.66
C GLN A 97 6.31 -15.37 14.99
N LYS A 98 6.10 -16.34 14.10
CA LYS A 98 4.77 -16.65 13.58
C LYS A 98 3.88 -17.07 14.75
N VAL A 99 2.81 -16.31 14.99
CA VAL A 99 1.89 -16.53 16.11
C VAL A 99 0.55 -17.11 15.67
N ALA A 100 0.16 -16.87 14.43
CA ALA A 100 -1.06 -17.41 13.85
C ALA A 100 -0.97 -17.51 12.32
N TYR A 101 -1.89 -18.25 11.72
CA TYR A 101 -2.04 -18.38 10.27
C TYR A 101 -3.46 -18.75 9.88
N ALA A 102 -3.84 -18.53 8.63
CA ALA A 102 -5.04 -19.10 8.03
C ALA A 102 -4.66 -19.68 6.66
N GLU A 103 -5.02 -20.94 6.40
CA GLU A 103 -4.90 -21.52 5.07
C GLU A 103 -6.12 -21.14 4.23
N PHE A 104 -5.89 -20.79 2.98
CA PHE A 104 -6.96 -20.47 2.04
C PHE A 104 -6.58 -20.90 0.63
N GLU A 105 -7.48 -21.64 -0.04
CA GLU A 105 -7.23 -22.10 -1.40
C GLU A 105 -6.99 -20.89 -2.33
N TYR A 106 -5.91 -20.93 -3.11
CA TYR A 106 -5.41 -19.82 -3.94
C TYR A 106 -4.88 -18.59 -3.17
N GLY A 107 -4.97 -18.57 -1.85
CA GLY A 107 -4.42 -17.53 -0.98
C GLY A 107 -5.07 -16.16 -1.10
N PHE A 108 -4.37 -15.16 -0.57
CA PHE A 108 -4.81 -13.77 -0.53
C PHE A 108 -3.86 -12.88 -1.32
N SER A 109 -4.43 -11.95 -2.09
CA SER A 109 -3.69 -10.97 -2.89
C SER A 109 -3.31 -9.72 -2.09
N THR A 110 -4.03 -9.44 -1.00
CA THR A 110 -3.97 -8.18 -0.28
C THR A 110 -4.46 -8.34 1.15
N VAL A 111 -3.91 -7.54 2.06
CA VAL A 111 -4.27 -7.50 3.47
C VAL A 111 -4.28 -6.08 4.00
N TRP A 112 -5.23 -5.79 4.87
CA TRP A 112 -5.31 -4.57 5.68
C TRP A 112 -6.02 -4.92 6.98
N ALA A 113 -5.70 -4.25 8.07
CA ALA A 113 -6.46 -4.42 9.31
C ALA A 113 -6.86 -3.07 9.90
N ASP A 114 -7.94 -3.09 10.67
CA ASP A 114 -8.28 -2.03 11.60
C ASP A 114 -8.14 -2.53 13.05
N ASP A 115 -8.75 -1.84 13.99
CA ASP A 115 -8.70 -2.18 15.41
C ASP A 115 -9.47 -3.47 15.75
N ASP A 116 -10.43 -3.89 14.91
CA ASP A 116 -11.37 -4.97 15.20
C ASP A 116 -11.16 -6.22 14.32
N ASN A 117 -10.71 -6.04 13.08
CA ASN A 117 -10.70 -7.08 12.05
C ASN A 117 -9.47 -6.97 11.13
N VAL A 118 -9.04 -8.12 10.63
CA VAL A 118 -8.09 -8.25 9.51
C VAL A 118 -8.90 -8.57 8.26
N TYR A 119 -8.77 -7.75 7.23
CA TYR A 119 -9.43 -7.89 5.93
C TYR A 119 -8.48 -8.44 4.88
N LEU A 120 -8.97 -9.36 4.08
CA LEU A 120 -8.17 -10.15 3.14
C LEU A 120 -8.87 -10.18 1.79
N GLY A 121 -8.18 -9.73 0.75
CA GLY A 121 -8.69 -9.84 -0.61
C GLY A 121 -8.27 -11.17 -1.21
N SER A 122 -9.23 -11.94 -1.70
CA SER A 122 -8.98 -13.25 -2.31
C SER A 122 -8.99 -13.18 -3.84
N TYR A 123 -8.42 -14.21 -4.47
CA TYR A 123 -8.42 -14.32 -5.93
C TYR A 123 -9.75 -14.81 -6.51
N THR A 124 -10.61 -15.45 -5.71
CA THR A 124 -11.81 -16.14 -6.20
C THR A 124 -13.09 -15.82 -5.43
N ASP A 125 -13.00 -15.33 -4.19
CA ASP A 125 -14.10 -15.35 -3.23
C ASP A 125 -14.36 -13.96 -2.58
N GLY A 126 -13.93 -12.89 -3.24
CA GLY A 126 -14.14 -11.53 -2.77
C GLY A 126 -13.26 -11.18 -1.57
N VAL A 127 -13.82 -10.41 -0.64
CA VAL A 127 -13.16 -10.02 0.60
C VAL A 127 -13.55 -11.00 1.71
N LYS A 128 -12.56 -11.47 2.46
CA LYS A 128 -12.74 -12.19 3.72
C LYS A 128 -12.32 -11.29 4.88
N TYR A 129 -12.73 -11.65 6.08
CA TYR A 129 -12.18 -11.05 7.29
C TYR A 129 -11.98 -12.06 8.42
N ILE A 130 -11.10 -11.72 9.35
CA ILE A 130 -10.84 -12.43 10.59
C ILE A 130 -11.00 -11.43 11.74
N PRO A 131 -11.90 -11.65 12.71
CA PRO A 131 -11.95 -10.85 13.92
C PRO A 131 -10.61 -10.91 14.65
N ARG A 132 -10.04 -9.78 15.05
CA ARG A 132 -8.76 -9.73 15.76
C ARG A 132 -8.80 -10.43 17.11
N THR A 133 -9.98 -10.56 17.69
CA THR A 133 -10.21 -11.37 18.90
C THR A 133 -9.89 -12.86 18.71
N CYS A 134 -9.84 -13.36 17.47
CA CYS A 134 -9.36 -14.72 17.18
C CYS A 134 -7.84 -14.86 17.23
N ILE A 135 -7.09 -13.76 17.14
CA ILE A 135 -5.63 -13.76 17.18
C ILE A 135 -5.20 -13.77 18.64
N SER A 136 -5.36 -14.92 19.29
CA SER A 136 -4.68 -15.17 20.56
C SER A 136 -3.20 -15.32 20.27
N GLY A 137 -2.35 -14.50 20.89
CA GLY A 137 -0.89 -14.66 20.83
C GLY A 137 -0.46 -16.10 21.16
N THR A 138 0.75 -16.47 20.75
CA THR A 138 1.29 -17.85 20.83
C THR A 138 0.77 -18.61 22.04
N THR A 139 0.11 -19.74 21.77
CA THR A 139 -0.25 -20.68 22.83
C THR A 139 1.00 -21.06 23.61
N ALA A 140 0.86 -21.44 24.89
CA ALA A 140 1.98 -21.80 25.75
C ALA A 140 2.90 -22.92 25.17
N SER A 141 2.49 -23.60 24.08
CA SER A 141 3.29 -24.59 23.36
C SER A 141 4.19 -24.02 22.25
N GLY A 142 4.21 -22.70 22.02
CA GLY A 142 5.00 -22.08 20.95
C GLY A 142 4.53 -22.47 19.54
N THR A 143 3.31 -22.99 19.42
CA THR A 143 2.72 -23.38 18.13
C THR A 143 1.81 -22.26 17.62
N PRO A 144 1.94 -21.85 16.35
CA PRO A 144 1.04 -20.87 15.75
C PRO A 144 -0.42 -21.34 15.78
N SER A 145 -1.34 -20.43 16.07
CA SER A 145 -2.77 -20.71 16.07
C SER A 145 -3.33 -20.76 14.65
N ASP A 146 -4.15 -21.77 14.33
CA ASP A 146 -4.88 -21.86 13.06
C ASP A 146 -6.19 -21.07 13.12
N LEU A 147 -6.28 -20.03 12.29
CA LEU A 147 -7.38 -19.07 12.20
C LEU A 147 -8.39 -19.44 11.10
N THR A 148 -8.23 -20.57 10.40
CA THR A 148 -9.10 -20.95 9.27
C THR A 148 -10.57 -21.01 9.68
N SER A 149 -10.86 -21.45 10.91
CA SER A 149 -12.22 -21.45 11.47
C SER A 149 -12.81 -20.07 11.81
N CYS A 150 -11.96 -19.05 11.92
CA CYS A 150 -12.36 -17.66 12.15
C CYS A 150 -12.51 -16.86 10.86
N LEU A 151 -12.11 -17.43 9.72
CA LEU A 151 -12.23 -16.78 8.43
C LEU A 151 -13.71 -16.71 8.03
N ALA A 152 -14.19 -15.50 7.79
CA ALA A 152 -15.57 -15.24 7.42
C ALA A 152 -15.67 -14.43 6.12
N ASP A 153 -16.77 -14.62 5.40
CA ASP A 153 -17.08 -13.82 4.22
C ASP A 153 -17.42 -12.39 4.64
N TYR A 154 -16.74 -11.43 4.03
CA TYR A 154 -17.11 -10.04 4.17
C TYR A 154 -18.24 -9.73 3.18
N VAL A 155 -19.45 -9.56 3.71
CA VAL A 155 -20.62 -9.26 2.89
C VAL A 155 -20.57 -7.81 2.45
N THR A 156 -20.17 -7.57 1.20
CA THR A 156 -20.24 -6.25 0.59
C THR A 156 -21.69 -5.90 0.24
N TYR A 157 -22.10 -4.66 0.49
CA TYR A 157 -23.42 -4.17 0.06
C TYR A 157 -23.52 -3.95 -1.46
N TYR A 158 -22.38 -4.00 -2.14
CA TYR A 158 -22.25 -3.89 -3.58
C TYR A 158 -21.97 -5.24 -4.21
N ASN A 159 -22.72 -5.54 -5.28
CA ASN A 159 -22.53 -6.76 -6.05
C ASN A 159 -21.36 -6.55 -7.01
N MET A 160 -20.16 -6.93 -6.58
CA MET A 160 -18.96 -6.87 -7.42
C MET A 160 -19.14 -7.77 -8.65
N SER A 161 -18.81 -7.25 -9.83
CA SER A 161 -18.78 -8.02 -11.08
C SER A 161 -17.69 -9.11 -11.07
N SER A 162 -16.69 -8.96 -10.22
CA SER A 162 -15.58 -9.89 -10.04
C SER A 162 -15.32 -10.13 -8.55
N GLN A 163 -15.22 -11.40 -8.18
CA GLN A 163 -14.79 -11.83 -6.85
C GLN A 163 -13.26 -11.82 -6.70
N ARG A 164 -12.52 -11.45 -7.75
CA ARG A 164 -11.07 -11.32 -7.68
C ARG A 164 -10.70 -9.93 -7.15
N VAL A 165 -10.31 -9.86 -5.90
CA VAL A 165 -9.76 -8.65 -5.29
C VAL A 165 -8.28 -8.57 -5.64
N LEU A 166 -7.83 -7.46 -6.19
CA LEU A 166 -6.42 -7.22 -6.52
C LEU A 166 -5.71 -6.47 -5.39
N TYR A 167 -6.43 -5.57 -4.74
CA TYR A 167 -5.91 -4.73 -3.67
C TYR A 167 -7.06 -4.19 -2.84
N LEU A 168 -6.84 -4.02 -1.54
CA LEU A 168 -7.75 -3.34 -0.63
C LEU A 168 -6.96 -2.41 0.30
N HIS A 169 -7.62 -1.36 0.76
CA HIS A 169 -7.07 -0.44 1.74
C HIS A 169 -8.20 0.24 2.50
N GLY A 170 -8.04 0.40 3.81
CA GLY A 170 -8.98 1.14 4.64
C GLY A 170 -8.33 2.23 5.47
N ALA A 171 -9.17 3.13 5.97
CA ALA A 171 -8.80 4.17 6.91
C ALA A 171 -10.03 4.58 7.72
N GLY A 172 -9.97 4.43 9.05
CA GLY A 172 -11.11 4.60 9.92
C GLY A 172 -12.29 3.72 9.50
N ASN A 173 -13.45 4.32 9.29
CA ASN A 173 -14.64 3.60 8.86
C ASN A 173 -14.72 3.40 7.34
N TYR A 174 -13.70 3.77 6.57
CA TYR A 174 -13.74 3.66 5.12
C TYR A 174 -12.87 2.50 4.64
N MET A 175 -13.32 1.80 3.60
CA MET A 175 -12.56 0.78 2.91
C MET A 175 -12.76 0.93 1.40
N SER A 176 -11.70 0.75 0.63
CA SER A 176 -11.77 0.65 -0.82
C SER A 176 -11.06 -0.61 -1.29
N PHE A 177 -11.47 -1.11 -2.44
CA PHE A 177 -10.81 -2.22 -3.11
C PHE A 177 -10.88 -2.11 -4.63
N CYS A 178 -9.86 -2.65 -5.28
CA CYS A 178 -9.78 -2.79 -6.73
C CYS A 178 -10.01 -4.24 -7.13
N THR A 179 -10.79 -4.42 -8.18
CA THR A 179 -10.89 -5.67 -8.94
C THR A 179 -10.32 -5.42 -10.36
N PRO A 180 -10.18 -6.44 -11.21
CA PRO A 180 -9.72 -6.23 -12.59
C PRO A 180 -10.55 -5.23 -13.41
N ASN A 181 -11.83 -5.06 -13.06
CA ASN A 181 -12.81 -4.31 -13.87
C ASN A 181 -13.48 -3.16 -13.11
N GLU A 182 -13.29 -3.05 -11.80
CA GLU A 182 -14.04 -2.13 -10.96
C GLU A 182 -13.16 -1.60 -9.84
N VAL A 183 -13.45 -0.36 -9.45
CA VAL A 183 -13.01 0.18 -8.17
C VAL A 183 -14.24 0.46 -7.33
N PHE A 184 -14.15 0.10 -6.06
CA PHE A 184 -15.23 0.22 -5.10
C PHE A 184 -14.72 0.83 -3.82
N ALA A 185 -15.56 1.63 -3.16
CA ALA A 185 -15.32 2.11 -1.83
C ALA A 185 -16.63 2.10 -1.04
N GLU A 186 -16.52 1.81 0.25
CA GLU A 186 -17.62 1.85 1.21
C GLU A 186 -17.25 2.60 2.49
N TYR A 187 -18.28 3.18 3.08
CA TYR A 187 -18.33 3.55 4.47
C TYR A 187 -18.90 2.38 5.26
N ARG A 188 -18.14 1.84 6.21
CA ARG A 188 -18.49 0.69 7.03
C ARG A 188 -19.30 1.16 8.23
N THR A 189 -20.53 0.69 8.33
CA THR A 189 -21.38 0.84 9.52
C THR A 189 -22.02 -0.49 9.85
N GLU A 190 -22.42 -0.67 11.10
CA GLU A 190 -23.08 -1.89 11.60
C GLU A 190 -24.37 -2.26 10.85
N PHE A 191 -25.02 -1.30 10.18
CA PHE A 191 -26.32 -1.47 9.52
C PHE A 191 -26.30 -1.35 7.99
N GLY A 192 -25.11 -1.32 7.40
CA GLY A 192 -24.92 -1.09 5.98
C GLY A 192 -24.77 0.38 5.66
N GLY A 193 -23.53 0.77 5.39
CA GLY A 193 -23.20 2.15 5.10
C GLY A 193 -23.37 2.51 3.63
N SER A 194 -23.00 3.74 3.32
CA SER A 194 -22.98 4.24 1.95
C SER A 194 -21.83 3.61 1.18
N TYR A 195 -22.05 3.35 -0.10
CA TYR A 195 -21.04 2.82 -0.97
C TYR A 195 -21.04 3.54 -2.31
N CYS A 196 -19.90 3.49 -2.99
CA CYS A 196 -19.77 3.92 -4.37
C CYS A 196 -18.87 2.96 -5.13
N GLY A 197 -19.16 2.78 -6.40
CA GLY A 197 -18.34 1.97 -7.29
C GLY A 197 -18.49 2.44 -8.71
N THR A 198 -17.48 2.18 -9.52
CA THR A 198 -17.55 2.41 -10.95
C THR A 198 -16.77 1.34 -11.70
N THR A 199 -17.19 1.06 -12.92
CA THR A 199 -16.47 0.18 -13.83
C THR A 199 -15.27 0.93 -14.38
N VAL A 200 -14.07 0.48 -14.01
CA VAL A 200 -12.79 0.97 -14.52
C VAL A 200 -11.96 -0.25 -14.89
N SER A 201 -11.65 -0.38 -16.18
CA SER A 201 -10.73 -1.41 -16.65
C SER A 201 -9.32 -1.15 -16.12
N GLY A 202 -8.67 -2.19 -15.61
CA GLY A 202 -7.26 -2.13 -15.25
C GLY A 202 -6.97 -1.33 -13.98
N ALA A 203 -7.95 -1.20 -13.07
CA ALA A 203 -7.70 -0.75 -11.70
C ALA A 203 -6.75 -1.74 -11.00
N ARG A 204 -5.80 -1.25 -10.19
CA ARG A 204 -4.77 -2.12 -9.57
C ARG A 204 -4.53 -1.89 -8.09
N LYS A 205 -4.37 -0.65 -7.67
CA LYS A 205 -4.11 -0.24 -6.29
C LYS A 205 -5.13 0.83 -5.91
N CYS A 206 -5.52 0.86 -4.64
CA CYS A 206 -6.33 1.91 -4.08
C CYS A 206 -5.78 2.36 -2.73
N PHE A 207 -6.03 3.60 -2.36
CA PHE A 207 -5.61 4.16 -1.09
C PHE A 207 -6.74 5.03 -0.53
N THR A 208 -7.13 4.77 0.71
CA THR A 208 -8.30 5.40 1.34
C THR A 208 -7.83 6.31 2.47
N LEU A 209 -8.41 7.51 2.55
CA LEU A 209 -8.17 8.45 3.63
C LEU A 209 -9.32 8.44 4.66
N PRO A 210 -9.06 8.86 5.92
CA PRO A 210 -10.07 8.88 6.98
C PRO A 210 -11.26 9.83 6.73
N ASP A 211 -11.18 10.73 5.76
CA ASP A 211 -12.25 11.66 5.38
C ASP A 211 -13.18 11.09 4.28
N GLY A 212 -12.89 9.88 3.78
CA GLY A 212 -13.65 9.24 2.72
C GLY A 212 -13.18 9.59 1.30
N THR A 213 -12.12 10.39 1.16
CA THR A 213 -11.40 10.54 -0.10
C THR A 213 -10.63 9.23 -0.36
N PHE A 214 -10.66 8.75 -1.60
CA PHE A 214 -9.80 7.63 -1.99
C PHE A 214 -9.19 7.84 -3.36
N TYR A 215 -8.06 7.18 -3.56
CA TYR A 215 -7.26 7.19 -4.77
C TYR A 215 -7.23 5.80 -5.35
N TYR A 216 -7.11 5.70 -6.66
CA TYR A 216 -6.79 4.43 -7.30
C TYR A 216 -5.90 4.61 -8.52
N THR A 217 -5.07 3.61 -8.78
CA THR A 217 -4.28 3.54 -10.01
C THR A 217 -5.06 2.76 -11.05
N SER A 218 -5.04 3.21 -12.30
CA SER A 218 -5.62 2.47 -13.43
C SER A 218 -4.71 2.52 -14.65
N VAL A 219 -4.91 1.58 -15.57
CA VAL A 219 -4.35 1.63 -16.92
C VAL A 219 -5.48 1.91 -17.89
N SER A 220 -5.50 3.10 -18.46
CA SER A 220 -6.57 3.55 -19.34
C SER A 220 -6.33 3.16 -20.80
N GLY A 221 -7.35 2.61 -21.46
CA GLY A 221 -7.32 2.30 -22.90
C GLY A 221 -6.51 1.05 -23.29
N ASN A 222 -6.19 0.95 -24.59
CA ASN A 222 -5.51 -0.22 -25.19
C ASN A 222 -3.97 -0.14 -25.12
N SER A 223 -3.40 0.92 -24.57
CA SER A 223 -1.95 1.06 -24.39
C SER A 223 -1.59 0.71 -22.96
N ALA A 224 -0.72 -0.30 -22.78
CA ALA A 224 -0.22 -0.74 -21.49
C ALA A 224 0.54 0.36 -20.69
N ASP A 225 0.79 1.50 -21.32
CA ASP A 225 1.61 2.61 -20.81
C ASP A 225 0.80 3.86 -20.44
N ALA A 226 -0.53 3.84 -20.60
CA ALA A 226 -1.41 4.96 -20.27
C ALA A 226 -1.96 4.85 -18.83
N TRP A 227 -1.05 4.92 -17.86
CA TRP A 227 -1.37 4.87 -16.44
C TRP A 227 -2.01 6.16 -15.94
N ALA A 228 -2.85 6.04 -14.93
CA ALA A 228 -3.44 7.17 -14.22
C ALA A 228 -3.55 6.92 -12.71
N VAL A 229 -3.47 7.99 -11.92
CA VAL A 229 -3.95 8.03 -10.53
C VAL A 229 -5.20 8.89 -10.50
N SER A 230 -6.30 8.35 -10.01
CA SER A 230 -7.60 9.03 -9.94
C SER A 230 -8.01 9.24 -8.51
N ARG A 231 -8.40 10.48 -8.15
CA ARG A 231 -8.94 10.85 -6.84
C ARG A 231 -10.46 10.92 -6.89
N VAL A 232 -11.12 10.26 -5.95
CA VAL A 232 -12.56 10.29 -5.76
C VAL A 232 -12.84 10.90 -4.40
N ASN A 233 -13.63 11.97 -4.38
CA ASN A 233 -13.97 12.68 -3.15
C ASN A 233 -15.33 12.21 -2.65
N ASN A 234 -15.47 11.97 -1.35
CA ASN A 234 -16.75 11.72 -0.68
C ASN A 234 -17.63 10.70 -1.42
N PHE A 235 -17.05 9.57 -1.83
CA PHE A 235 -17.80 8.47 -2.49
C PHE A 235 -18.57 8.91 -3.74
N THR A 236 -18.11 9.94 -4.45
CA THR A 236 -18.81 10.51 -5.59
C THR A 236 -18.02 10.30 -6.87
N PHE A 237 -18.56 9.49 -7.79
CA PHE A 237 -18.04 9.33 -9.14
C PHE A 237 -18.70 10.32 -10.13
N PRO A 238 -18.02 10.69 -11.24
CA PRO A 238 -16.66 10.30 -11.67
C PRO A 238 -15.55 10.88 -10.76
N PRO A 239 -14.28 10.42 -10.89
CA PRO A 239 -13.19 10.99 -10.11
C PRO A 239 -13.10 12.51 -10.28
N ALA A 240 -12.81 13.20 -9.17
CA ALA A 240 -12.70 14.65 -9.13
C ALA A 240 -11.41 15.14 -9.78
N VAL A 241 -10.33 14.36 -9.68
CA VAL A 241 -9.01 14.66 -10.25
C VAL A 241 -8.40 13.39 -10.83
N GLU A 242 -7.64 13.53 -11.89
CA GLU A 242 -6.94 12.44 -12.55
C GLU A 242 -5.55 12.88 -13.05
N TYR A 243 -4.52 12.18 -12.60
CA TYR A 243 -3.13 12.37 -12.99
C TYR A 243 -2.74 11.29 -13.98
N ARG A 244 -2.54 11.65 -15.26
CA ARG A 244 -2.25 10.70 -16.35
C ARG A 244 -0.80 10.76 -16.79
N THR A 245 -0.20 9.62 -17.12
CA THR A 245 1.09 9.56 -17.82
C THR A 245 1.00 10.19 -19.21
N GLY A 246 2.07 10.85 -19.62
CA GLY A 246 2.06 11.72 -20.80
C GLY A 246 1.22 12.99 -20.63
N GLY A 247 0.66 13.22 -19.44
CA GLY A 247 0.02 14.46 -19.04
C GLY A 247 1.04 15.49 -18.55
N TRP A 248 0.55 16.49 -17.81
CA TRP A 248 1.41 17.58 -17.33
C TRP A 248 2.34 17.17 -16.18
N MET A 249 1.85 16.37 -15.23
CA MET A 249 2.57 16.05 -13.98
C MET A 249 3.29 14.69 -14.01
N LEU A 250 2.78 13.71 -14.76
CA LEU A 250 3.40 12.38 -14.87
C LEU A 250 4.06 12.22 -16.24
N PRO A 251 5.34 11.82 -16.30
CA PRO A 251 6.04 11.62 -17.57
C PRO A 251 5.34 10.59 -18.48
N LEU A 252 5.68 10.64 -19.77
CA LEU A 252 5.30 9.58 -20.70
C LEU A 252 6.07 8.29 -20.39
N ASP A 253 5.52 7.13 -20.76
CA ASP A 253 6.17 5.81 -20.72
C ASP A 253 6.63 5.33 -19.33
N VAL A 254 6.10 5.92 -18.25
CA VAL A 254 6.29 5.40 -16.89
C VAL A 254 5.14 4.49 -16.48
N ARG A 255 5.46 3.41 -15.78
CA ARG A 255 4.47 2.53 -15.15
C ARG A 255 4.29 2.95 -13.71
N ILE A 256 3.06 3.10 -13.25
CA ILE A 256 2.77 3.33 -11.84
C ILE A 256 2.73 1.97 -11.15
N THR A 257 3.61 1.78 -10.17
CA THR A 257 3.68 0.52 -9.42
C THR A 257 2.91 0.61 -8.11
N ASP A 258 2.88 1.81 -7.52
CA ASP A 258 2.26 2.01 -6.22
C ASP A 258 1.92 3.48 -5.91
N ILE A 259 1.05 3.68 -4.92
CA ILE A 259 0.68 5.00 -4.40
C ILE A 259 0.65 5.00 -2.88
N PHE A 260 1.09 6.11 -2.31
CA PHE A 260 0.91 6.46 -0.91
C PHE A 260 0.45 7.92 -0.82
N VAL A 261 -0.48 8.20 0.10
CA VAL A 261 -1.05 9.53 0.23
C VAL A 261 -1.02 9.96 1.69
N THR A 262 -0.50 11.16 1.94
CA THR A 262 -0.49 11.76 3.28
C THR A 262 -1.40 12.97 3.34
N THR A 263 -2.08 13.13 4.46
CA THR A 263 -2.81 14.36 4.81
C THR A 263 -1.91 15.29 5.61
N ALA A 264 -1.11 16.11 4.91
CA ALA A 264 -0.27 17.12 5.55
C ALA A 264 -1.02 18.46 5.59
N GLY A 265 -1.91 18.64 6.57
CA GLY A 265 -2.70 19.87 6.73
C GLY A 265 -4.05 19.80 6.03
N THR A 266 -4.39 20.80 5.21
CA THR A 266 -5.67 20.88 4.47
C THR A 266 -5.70 20.10 3.17
N ASP A 267 -4.53 19.79 2.62
CA ASP A 267 -4.37 19.23 1.29
C ASP A 267 -3.58 17.92 1.34
N ASN A 268 -3.77 17.10 0.32
CA ASN A 268 -3.09 15.81 0.22
C ASN A 268 -1.75 15.96 -0.51
N THR A 269 -0.77 15.19 -0.08
CA THR A 269 0.46 14.95 -0.83
C THR A 269 0.48 13.51 -1.30
N LEU A 270 0.63 13.31 -2.61
CA LEU A 270 0.69 12.00 -3.24
C LEU A 270 2.15 11.65 -3.50
N PHE A 271 2.54 10.45 -3.11
CA PHE A 271 3.78 9.79 -3.47
C PHE A 271 3.44 8.65 -4.43
N ILE A 272 3.83 8.80 -5.69
CA ILE A 272 3.50 7.85 -6.75
C ILE A 272 4.79 7.15 -7.13
N ALA A 273 4.91 5.87 -6.76
CA ALA A 273 6.02 5.04 -7.17
C ALA A 273 5.85 4.64 -8.63
N THR A 274 6.92 4.76 -9.40
CA THR A 274 6.94 4.46 -10.83
C THR A 274 8.13 3.59 -11.20
N SER A 275 8.09 3.01 -12.40
CA SER A 275 9.22 2.30 -13.00
C SER A 275 10.49 3.14 -13.16
N SER A 276 10.43 4.46 -12.99
CA SER A 276 11.55 5.38 -13.20
C SER A 276 11.93 6.17 -11.95
N GLY A 277 11.27 5.97 -10.82
CA GLY A 277 11.46 6.74 -9.58
C GLY A 277 10.15 7.11 -8.91
N VAL A 278 10.16 8.16 -8.09
CA VAL A 278 8.99 8.62 -7.33
C VAL A 278 8.54 9.99 -7.81
N CYS A 279 7.25 10.14 -8.14
CA CYS A 279 6.60 11.42 -8.33
C CYS A 279 5.98 11.87 -7.01
N VAL A 280 6.24 13.11 -6.60
CA VAL A 280 5.58 13.74 -5.45
C VAL A 280 4.71 14.86 -5.97
N ILE A 281 3.41 14.83 -5.66
CA ILE A 281 2.43 15.85 -6.04
C ILE A 281 1.80 16.43 -4.78
N ASP A 282 1.92 17.73 -4.59
CA ASP A 282 1.19 18.47 -3.56
C ASP A 282 -0.09 19.04 -4.18
N GLU A 283 -1.25 18.54 -3.77
CA GLU A 283 -2.54 18.96 -4.31
C GLU A 283 -2.91 20.40 -3.92
N GLY A 284 -2.41 20.91 -2.79
CA GLY A 284 -2.75 22.24 -2.27
C GLY A 284 -2.07 23.35 -3.06
N THR A 285 -0.83 23.11 -3.50
CA THR A 285 -0.05 24.06 -4.30
C THR A 285 -0.05 23.73 -5.80
N SER A 286 -0.54 22.55 -6.18
CA SER A 286 -0.35 21.96 -7.52
C SER A 286 1.12 21.84 -7.93
N ALA A 287 2.05 21.86 -6.96
CA ALA A 287 3.47 21.64 -7.20
C ALA A 287 3.74 20.15 -7.37
N TYR A 288 4.75 19.82 -8.18
CA TYR A 288 5.19 18.45 -8.34
C TYR A 288 6.71 18.35 -8.49
N GLY A 289 7.27 17.23 -8.08
CA GLY A 289 8.68 16.88 -8.24
C GLY A 289 8.84 15.41 -8.62
N MET A 290 9.77 15.13 -9.54
CA MET A 290 10.14 13.77 -9.94
C MET A 290 11.54 13.46 -9.42
N TYR A 291 11.68 12.38 -8.66
CA TYR A 291 12.96 11.88 -8.15
C TYR A 291 13.27 10.58 -8.85
N TYR A 292 14.24 10.62 -9.78
CA TYR A 292 14.56 9.48 -10.63
C TYR A 292 15.45 8.46 -9.92
N ASN A 293 15.26 7.19 -10.25
CA ASN A 293 16.22 6.16 -9.88
C ASN A 293 17.42 6.27 -10.84
N ILE A 294 18.53 6.83 -10.37
CA ILE A 294 19.77 6.89 -11.16
C ILE A 294 20.40 5.51 -11.04
N GLY A 295 20.11 4.63 -12.00
CA GLY A 295 20.71 3.30 -12.04
C GLY A 295 22.24 3.38 -11.99
N GLY A 296 22.84 2.64 -11.07
CA GLY A 296 24.26 2.28 -11.10
C GLY A 296 24.54 1.22 -12.15
#